data_AF-A5Z5J9-F1
#
_entry.id   AF-A5Z5J9-F1
#
_cell.length_a   1.000
_cell.length_b   1.000
_cell.length_c   1.000
_cell.angle_alpha   90.00
_cell.angle_beta   90.00
_cell.angle_gamma   90.00
#
_symmetry.space_group_name_H-M   'P 1'
#
loop_
_entity.id
_entity.type
_entity.pdbx_description
1 polymer ?
#
loop_
_entity_poly.entity_id
_entity_poly.type
_entity_poly.pdbx_seq_one_letter_code
_entity_poly.pdbx_strand_id
1 'polypeptide(L)'
;MARIFGVTTDYLLKDEIEEAENVDGFKSTESSKKLRKVTMEEADEFLRIKTKTSPIIAFGVSLCVASAAPLIALIGLSESRRIGITEDFASGIGVAILLVMVAVAVFLFILSGRESSKYEFLGKEEIETEYGVDGIVREKKNGFSGKFTISVGIGVVLCILSCVPLMLCAGINAKDDIVVISVSILLLIVAVAVNLFVRVGIVNSSFDVLLQEGDYTVKKKKEAPVVGAVMLVYWLIFVAIYLGWSFPTGKWDISWVVWPIAGVLSPIVALITRMFVNKK
;
A
#
# COMPACT_ATOMS: atom_id res chain seq x y z
N MET A 1 -54.48 -38.91 45.00
CA MET A 1 -54.70 -39.83 43.85
C MET A 1 -53.56 -39.68 42.83
N ALA A 2 -52.30 -39.81 43.29
CA ALA A 2 -51.09 -39.52 42.49
C ALA A 2 -49.98 -40.56 42.75
N ARG A 3 -50.36 -41.81 42.98
CA ARG A 3 -49.45 -42.95 43.24
C ARG A 3 -49.64 -44.12 42.26
N ILE A 4 -50.40 -43.92 41.18
CA ILE A 4 -50.72 -44.97 40.19
C ILE A 4 -49.94 -44.82 38.86
N PHE A 5 -49.28 -43.69 38.64
CA PHE A 5 -48.30 -43.54 37.56
C PHE A 5 -46.94 -43.27 38.21
N GLY A 6 -46.08 -44.28 38.21
CA GLY A 6 -44.72 -44.23 38.73
C GLY A 6 -43.82 -43.36 37.86
N VAL A 7 -44.10 -42.06 37.82
CA VAL A 7 -43.24 -41.05 37.24
C VAL A 7 -42.90 -40.11 38.39
N THR A 8 -41.71 -40.28 38.94
CA THR A 8 -41.10 -39.35 39.87
C THR A 8 -41.05 -37.97 39.20
N THR A 9 -41.46 -36.93 39.93
CA THR A 9 -41.33 -35.50 39.57
C THR A 9 -39.89 -35.07 39.26
N ASP A 10 -38.94 -35.98 39.40
CA ASP A 10 -37.54 -35.88 39.01
C ASP A 10 -37.36 -35.70 37.49
N TYR A 11 -38.31 -36.15 36.65
CA TYR A 11 -38.24 -35.94 35.21
C TYR A 11 -38.34 -34.46 34.80
N LEU A 12 -39.18 -33.66 35.46
CA LEU A 12 -39.38 -32.25 35.10
C LEU A 12 -38.22 -31.34 35.54
N LEU A 13 -37.49 -31.72 36.58
CA LEU A 13 -36.25 -31.03 36.98
C LEU A 13 -35.06 -31.47 36.14
N LYS A 14 -35.06 -32.70 35.63
CA LYS A 14 -34.01 -33.21 34.76
C LYS A 14 -34.11 -32.67 33.34
N ASP A 15 -35.33 -32.44 32.83
CA ASP A 15 -35.54 -31.79 31.53
C ASP A 15 -35.07 -30.32 31.56
N GLU A 16 -35.31 -29.54 32.63
CA GLU A 16 -34.81 -28.15 32.74
C GLU A 16 -33.28 -28.07 32.89
N ILE A 17 -32.63 -29.05 33.53
CA ILE A 17 -31.17 -29.07 33.70
C ILE A 17 -30.49 -29.63 32.43
N GLU A 18 -31.06 -30.63 31.76
CA GLU A 18 -30.55 -31.16 30.49
C GLU A 18 -30.81 -30.21 29.30
N GLU A 19 -31.88 -29.41 29.30
CA GLU A 19 -32.09 -28.34 28.29
C GLU A 19 -31.15 -27.14 28.50
N ALA A 20 -30.71 -26.86 29.74
CA ALA A 20 -29.71 -25.84 30.02
C ALA A 20 -28.26 -26.30 29.67
N GLU A 21 -27.97 -27.61 29.72
CA GLU A 21 -26.67 -28.17 29.34
C GLU A 21 -26.58 -28.62 27.85
N ASN A 22 -27.69 -28.74 27.12
CA ASN A 22 -27.70 -29.10 25.68
C ASN A 22 -27.82 -27.92 24.70
N VAL A 23 -27.53 -26.68 25.11
CA VAL A 23 -27.46 -25.54 24.15
C VAL A 23 -26.10 -25.47 23.41
N ASP A 24 -25.10 -26.28 23.77
CA ASP A 24 -23.81 -26.36 23.07
C ASP A 24 -23.78 -27.38 21.90
N GLY A 25 -24.95 -27.82 21.44
CA GLY A 25 -25.10 -28.92 20.48
C GLY A 25 -25.51 -28.57 19.05
N PHE A 26 -25.64 -27.29 18.66
CA PHE A 26 -25.97 -26.95 17.27
C PHE A 26 -24.72 -27.05 16.37
N LYS A 27 -24.39 -28.28 15.95
CA LYS A 27 -23.56 -28.55 14.79
C LYS A 27 -24.24 -28.03 13.53
N SER A 28 -24.13 -26.73 13.28
CA SER A 28 -24.11 -26.21 11.91
C SER A 28 -22.89 -26.81 11.25
N THR A 29 -23.11 -27.73 10.32
CA THR A 29 -22.09 -28.10 9.34
C THR A 29 -21.98 -26.96 8.34
N GLU A 30 -21.43 -25.85 8.79
CA GLU A 30 -20.73 -24.90 7.92
C GLU A 30 -19.30 -24.88 8.43
N SER A 31 -18.35 -24.98 7.49
CA SER A 31 -16.94 -24.74 7.76
C SER A 31 -16.75 -23.28 8.18
N SER A 32 -17.18 -22.93 9.38
CA SER A 32 -16.83 -21.69 10.04
C SER A 32 -15.36 -21.81 10.39
N LYS A 33 -14.52 -21.35 9.46
CA LYS A 33 -13.16 -20.92 9.80
C LYS A 33 -13.33 -20.10 11.08
N LYS A 34 -12.75 -20.52 12.20
CA LYS A 34 -12.72 -19.73 13.43
C LYS A 34 -12.14 -18.36 13.06
N LEU A 35 -13.02 -17.40 12.78
CA LEU A 35 -12.63 -16.04 12.45
C LEU A 35 -11.97 -15.50 13.71
N ARG A 36 -10.74 -15.02 13.57
CA ARG A 36 -10.01 -14.49 14.70
C ARG A 36 -10.69 -13.20 15.12
N LYS A 37 -11.29 -13.21 16.32
CA LYS A 37 -11.88 -12.01 16.91
C LYS A 37 -10.78 -11.02 17.22
N VAL A 38 -10.94 -9.80 16.74
CA VAL A 38 -10.00 -8.70 17.02
C VAL A 38 -10.56 -7.89 18.17
N THR A 39 -9.83 -7.84 19.28
CA THR A 39 -10.24 -7.06 20.46
C THR A 39 -9.99 -5.57 20.25
N MET A 40 -10.59 -4.73 21.09
CA MET A 40 -10.34 -3.28 21.09
C MET A 40 -8.86 -2.93 21.26
N GLU A 41 -8.14 -3.68 22.11
CA GLU A 41 -6.73 -3.48 22.39
C GLU A 41 -5.87 -3.82 21.17
N GLU A 42 -6.18 -4.93 20.47
CA GLU A 42 -5.47 -5.32 19.25
C GLU A 42 -5.68 -4.28 18.12
N ALA A 43 -6.90 -3.75 17.99
CA ALA A 43 -7.23 -2.70 17.02
C ALA A 43 -6.50 -1.38 17.31
N ASP A 44 -6.47 -0.94 18.57
CA ASP A 44 -5.75 0.29 18.96
C ASP A 44 -4.23 0.14 18.81
N GLU A 45 -3.68 -1.02 19.21
CA GLU A 45 -2.26 -1.31 19.04
C GLU A 45 -1.86 -1.30 17.56
N PHE A 46 -2.69 -1.88 16.68
CA PHE A 46 -2.49 -1.85 15.23
C PHE A 46 -2.47 -0.42 14.68
N LEU A 47 -3.47 0.40 15.02
CA LEU A 47 -3.54 1.81 14.59
C LEU A 47 -2.34 2.62 15.09
N ARG A 48 -1.90 2.37 16.32
CA ARG A 48 -0.74 3.04 16.91
C ARG A 48 0.55 2.69 16.17
N ILE A 49 0.76 1.41 15.85
CA ILE A 49 1.91 0.95 15.08
C ILE A 49 1.89 1.57 13.68
N LYS A 50 0.75 1.52 12.97
CA LYS A 50 0.64 2.12 11.63
C LYS A 50 0.88 3.63 11.65
N THR A 51 0.39 4.33 12.66
CA THR A 51 0.63 5.77 12.83
C THR A 51 2.12 6.06 13.07
N LYS A 52 2.81 5.26 13.90
CA LYS A 52 4.24 5.41 14.20
C LYS A 52 5.13 5.06 13.01
N THR A 53 4.78 4.02 12.26
CA THR A 53 5.57 3.53 11.12
C THR A 53 5.32 4.34 9.84
N SER A 54 4.14 4.95 9.69
CA SER A 54 3.77 5.75 8.50
C SER A 54 4.79 6.84 8.11
N PRO A 55 5.32 7.70 9.00
CA PRO A 55 6.30 8.71 8.62
C PRO A 55 7.63 8.10 8.16
N ILE A 56 8.03 6.94 8.71
CA ILE A 56 9.30 6.27 8.35
C ILE A 56 9.20 5.73 6.92
N ILE A 57 8.09 5.07 6.59
CA ILE A 57 7.82 4.58 5.23
C ILE A 57 7.69 5.77 4.27
N ALA A 58 6.93 6.79 4.64
CA ALA A 58 6.74 7.97 3.79
C ALA A 58 8.05 8.70 3.48
N PHE A 59 8.94 8.81 4.48
CA PHE A 59 10.29 9.33 4.28
C PHE A 59 11.12 8.46 3.31
N GLY A 60 11.10 7.13 3.47
CA GLY A 60 11.77 6.22 2.55
C GLY A 60 11.29 6.37 1.10
N VAL A 61 9.97 6.44 0.87
CA VAL A 61 9.42 6.65 -0.49
C VAL A 61 9.83 8.01 -1.05
N SER A 62 9.80 9.06 -0.23
CA SER A 62 10.25 10.39 -0.65
C SER A 62 11.74 10.42 -1.00
N LEU A 63 12.58 9.65 -0.29
CA LEU A 63 14.00 9.50 -0.61
C LEU A 63 14.20 8.87 -1.98
N CYS A 64 13.44 7.84 -2.31
CA CYS A 64 13.49 7.21 -3.63
C CYS A 64 13.17 8.22 -4.75
N VAL A 65 12.14 9.04 -4.58
CA VAL A 65 11.79 10.08 -5.57
C VAL A 65 12.86 11.18 -5.63
N ALA A 66 13.31 11.66 -4.47
CA ALA A 66 14.32 12.70 -4.38
C ALA A 66 15.69 12.25 -4.89
N SER A 67 15.99 10.95 -4.89
CA SER A 67 17.28 10.39 -5.31
C SER A 67 17.64 10.68 -6.77
N ALA A 68 16.63 10.87 -7.62
CA ALA A 68 16.84 11.25 -9.02
C ALA A 68 17.27 12.72 -9.19
N ALA A 69 16.95 13.60 -8.23
CA ALA A 69 17.25 15.03 -8.34
C ALA A 69 18.75 15.35 -8.32
N PRO A 70 19.58 14.81 -7.39
CA PRO A 70 21.03 15.00 -7.44
C PRO A 70 21.68 14.48 -8.73
N LEU A 71 21.22 13.34 -9.24
CA LEU A 71 21.73 12.77 -10.49
C LEU A 71 21.48 13.72 -11.66
N ILE A 72 20.24 14.19 -11.82
CA ILE A 72 19.86 15.10 -12.90
C ILE A 72 20.59 16.44 -12.77
N ALA A 73 20.67 16.99 -11.56
CA ALA A 73 21.38 18.26 -11.30
C ALA A 73 22.87 18.17 -11.65
N LEU A 74 23.55 17.07 -11.29
CA LEU A 74 24.97 16.87 -11.60
C LEU A 74 25.22 16.76 -13.10
N ILE A 75 24.35 16.06 -13.83
CA ILE A 75 24.44 15.93 -15.30
C ILE A 75 24.35 17.32 -15.95
N GLY A 76 23.32 18.11 -15.63
CA GLY A 76 23.16 19.44 -16.24
C GLY A 76 24.27 20.43 -15.89
N LEU A 77 24.84 20.34 -14.69
CA LEU A 77 25.97 21.19 -14.30
C LEU A 77 27.30 20.77 -14.97
N SER A 78 27.44 19.50 -15.32
CA SER A 78 28.63 18.97 -16.01
C SER A 78 28.69 19.40 -17.48
N GLU A 79 27.56 19.35 -18.21
CA GLU A 79 27.45 19.80 -19.61
C GLU A 79 27.84 21.27 -19.77
N SER A 80 27.52 22.10 -18.77
CA SER A 80 27.83 23.53 -18.77
C SER A 80 29.28 23.87 -18.42
N ARG A 81 30.15 22.87 -18.21
CA ARG A 81 31.54 22.98 -17.71
C ARG A 81 31.72 23.85 -16.47
N ARG A 82 30.67 24.19 -15.73
CA ARG A 82 30.77 25.06 -14.53
C ARG A 82 31.60 24.43 -13.43
N ILE A 83 31.66 23.10 -13.39
CA ILE A 83 32.33 22.35 -12.31
C ILE A 83 33.70 21.80 -12.74
N GLY A 84 34.12 21.97 -14.00
CA GLY A 84 35.44 21.47 -14.46
C GLY A 84 35.63 19.95 -14.32
N ILE A 85 34.53 19.21 -14.13
CA ILE A 85 34.49 17.75 -13.99
C ILE A 85 34.04 17.15 -15.32
N THR A 86 34.59 15.99 -15.69
CA THR A 86 34.15 15.20 -16.85
C THR A 86 32.74 14.64 -16.67
N GLU A 87 31.94 14.62 -17.72
CA GLU A 87 30.55 14.12 -17.72
C GLU A 87 30.45 12.71 -17.13
N ASP A 88 31.35 11.79 -17.52
CA ASP A 88 31.41 10.42 -17.02
C ASP A 88 31.60 10.33 -15.50
N PHE A 89 32.36 11.27 -14.92
CA PHE A 89 32.61 11.30 -13.48
C PHE A 89 31.41 11.88 -12.73
N ALA A 90 30.76 12.91 -13.28
CA ALA A 90 29.53 13.49 -12.73
C ALA A 90 28.38 12.47 -12.73
N SER A 91 28.21 11.71 -13.81
CA SER A 91 27.22 10.62 -13.87
C SER A 91 27.54 9.52 -12.87
N GLY A 92 28.81 9.13 -12.74
CA GLY A 92 29.25 8.12 -11.76
C GLY A 92 28.92 8.52 -10.32
N ILE A 93 29.22 9.76 -9.94
CA ILE A 93 28.88 10.30 -8.61
C ILE A 93 27.36 10.35 -8.41
N GLY A 94 26.61 10.84 -9.41
CA GLY A 94 25.16 10.91 -9.33
C GLY A 94 24.51 9.55 -9.10
N VAL A 95 24.95 8.52 -9.81
CA VAL A 95 24.47 7.14 -9.63
C VAL A 95 24.85 6.61 -8.25
N ALA A 96 26.07 6.87 -7.78
CA ALA A 96 26.49 6.47 -6.43
C ALA A 96 25.59 7.08 -5.34
N ILE A 97 25.29 8.38 -5.42
CA ILE A 97 24.37 9.07 -4.49
C ILE A 97 22.97 8.46 -4.55
N LEU A 98 22.45 8.23 -5.76
CA LEU A 98 21.15 7.61 -5.97
C LEU A 98 21.08 6.25 -5.28
N LEU A 99 22.07 5.38 -5.50
CA LEU A 99 22.11 4.04 -4.90
C LEU A 99 22.19 4.08 -3.38
N VAL A 100 22.96 5.01 -2.80
CA VAL A 100 23.04 5.19 -1.35
C VAL A 100 21.69 5.61 -0.77
N MET A 101 21.00 6.58 -1.39
CA MET A 101 19.66 7.00 -0.95
C MET A 101 18.64 5.86 -1.04
N VAL A 102 18.66 5.08 -2.13
CA VAL A 102 17.79 3.91 -2.29
C VAL A 102 18.10 2.84 -1.25
N ALA A 103 19.39 2.57 -0.96
CA ALA A 103 19.78 1.61 0.08
C ALA A 103 19.24 2.01 1.46
N VAL A 104 19.34 3.31 1.82
CA VAL A 104 18.76 3.84 3.06
C VAL A 104 17.24 3.68 3.07
N ALA A 105 16.56 3.99 1.97
CA ALA A 105 15.10 3.82 1.87
C ALA A 105 14.67 2.36 2.07
N VAL A 106 15.34 1.41 1.42
CA VAL A 106 15.07 -0.03 1.58
C VAL A 106 15.32 -0.49 3.01
N PHE A 107 16.39 -0.02 3.66
CA PHE A 107 16.66 -0.32 5.07
C PHE A 107 15.53 0.17 5.99
N LEU A 108 15.02 1.39 5.77
CA LEU A 108 13.87 1.92 6.51
C LEU A 108 12.60 1.10 6.29
N PHE A 109 12.36 0.61 5.06
CA PHE A 109 11.24 -0.27 4.74
C PHE A 109 11.35 -1.62 5.46
N ILE A 110 12.54 -2.21 5.56
CA ILE A 110 12.75 -3.47 6.27
C ILE A 110 12.47 -3.30 7.77
N LEU A 111 13.00 -2.25 8.40
CA LEU A 111 12.75 -1.96 9.82
C LEU A 111 11.26 -1.76 10.10
N SER A 112 10.59 -0.98 9.25
CA SER A 112 9.17 -0.68 9.32
C SER A 112 8.29 -1.92 9.08
N GLY A 113 8.67 -2.75 8.11
CA GLY A 113 7.98 -3.98 7.74
C GLY A 113 7.98 -5.00 8.88
N ARG A 114 9.10 -5.10 9.61
CA ARG A 114 9.21 -6.01 10.76
C ARG A 114 8.27 -5.66 11.92
N GLU A 115 8.05 -4.37 12.20
CA GLU A 115 7.05 -3.97 13.21
C GLU A 115 5.61 -4.21 12.73
N SER A 116 5.35 -4.04 11.43
CA SER A 116 4.03 -4.26 10.84
C SER A 116 3.66 -5.72 10.58
N SER A 117 4.63 -6.63 10.46
CA SER A 117 4.39 -8.04 10.07
C SER A 117 3.56 -8.81 11.09
N LYS A 118 3.64 -8.45 12.37
CA LYS A 118 2.83 -9.04 13.46
C LYS A 118 1.32 -8.89 13.21
N TYR A 119 0.90 -7.86 12.47
CA TYR A 119 -0.51 -7.56 12.20
C TYR A 119 -0.89 -7.74 10.72
N GLU A 120 -0.04 -8.39 9.92
CA GLU A 120 -0.31 -8.59 8.50
C GLU A 120 -1.55 -9.47 8.26
N PHE A 121 -1.88 -10.34 9.24
CA PHE A 121 -3.09 -11.15 9.25
C PHE A 121 -4.38 -10.31 9.17
N LEU A 122 -4.42 -9.10 9.76
CA LEU A 122 -5.59 -8.22 9.71
C LEU A 122 -5.96 -7.80 8.28
N GLY A 123 -4.95 -7.66 7.40
CA GLY A 123 -5.14 -7.31 5.99
C GLY A 123 -5.38 -8.51 5.08
N LYS A 124 -4.94 -9.71 5.47
CA LYS A 124 -4.93 -10.92 4.62
C LYS A 124 -6.03 -11.93 4.97
N GLU A 125 -6.45 -11.97 6.23
CA GLU A 125 -7.43 -12.94 6.72
C GLU A 125 -8.80 -12.27 6.93
N GLU A 126 -9.84 -13.10 6.95
CA GLU A 126 -11.17 -12.70 7.39
C GLU A 126 -11.12 -12.55 8.92
N ILE A 127 -11.45 -11.36 9.40
CA ILE A 127 -11.51 -11.05 10.83
C ILE A 127 -12.96 -10.82 11.21
N GLU A 128 -13.30 -11.11 12.45
CA GLU A 128 -14.59 -10.72 13.03
C GLU A 128 -14.27 -9.64 14.06
N THR A 129 -14.74 -8.41 13.84
CA THR A 129 -14.56 -7.34 14.82
C THR A 129 -15.52 -7.55 15.97
N GLU A 130 -15.05 -7.38 17.21
CA GLU A 130 -15.90 -7.50 18.38
C GLU A 130 -16.97 -6.39 18.41
N TYR A 131 -18.13 -6.66 19.02
CA TYR A 131 -19.27 -5.74 19.05
C TYR A 131 -18.85 -4.36 19.61
N GLY A 132 -18.98 -3.31 18.80
CA GLY A 132 -18.63 -1.93 19.16
C GLY A 132 -17.29 -1.43 18.61
N VAL A 133 -16.38 -2.30 18.15
CA VAL A 133 -15.08 -1.91 17.55
C VAL A 133 -15.29 -1.06 16.30
N ASP A 134 -16.23 -1.47 15.44
CA ASP A 134 -16.53 -0.75 14.19
C ASP A 134 -17.01 0.69 14.45
N GLY A 135 -17.77 0.90 15.53
CA GLY A 135 -18.26 2.23 15.91
C GLY A 135 -17.13 3.18 16.28
N ILE A 136 -16.24 2.74 17.18
CA ILE A 136 -15.09 3.53 17.66
C ILE A 136 -14.09 3.78 16.53
N VAL A 137 -13.81 2.77 15.71
CA VAL A 137 -12.90 2.91 14.55
C VAL A 137 -13.50 3.86 13.52
N ARG A 138 -14.82 3.82 13.27
CA ARG A 138 -15.51 4.75 12.37
C ARG A 138 -15.50 6.19 12.90
N GLU A 139 -15.65 6.39 14.21
CA GLU A 139 -15.51 7.71 14.83
C GLU A 139 -14.07 8.26 14.67
N LYS A 140 -13.06 7.45 14.96
CA LYS A 140 -11.64 7.81 14.74
C LYS A 140 -11.36 8.13 13.27
N LYS A 141 -11.88 7.34 12.33
CA LYS A 141 -11.77 7.56 10.88
C LYS A 141 -12.43 8.88 10.46
N ASN A 142 -13.64 9.16 10.95
CA ASN A 142 -14.34 10.42 10.68
C ASN A 142 -13.55 11.62 11.22
N GLY A 143 -13.00 11.55 12.43
CA GLY A 143 -12.11 12.60 12.96
C GLY A 143 -10.81 12.77 12.16
N PHE A 144 -10.30 11.71 11.52
CA PHE A 144 -9.11 11.78 10.66
C PHE A 144 -9.41 12.24 9.22
N SER A 145 -10.63 12.04 8.72
CA SER A 145 -11.03 12.31 7.33
C SER A 145 -10.77 13.74 6.87
N GLY A 146 -10.93 14.72 7.77
CA GLY A 146 -10.59 16.13 7.49
C GLY A 146 -9.09 16.33 7.29
N LYS A 147 -8.26 15.74 8.16
CA LYS A 147 -6.78 15.79 8.03
C LYS A 147 -6.32 15.08 6.77
N PHE A 148 -6.92 13.94 6.44
CA PHE A 148 -6.64 13.20 5.21
C PHE A 148 -6.93 14.06 3.97
N THR A 149 -8.15 14.61 3.88
CA THR A 149 -8.57 15.43 2.73
C THR A 149 -7.70 16.67 2.56
N ILE A 150 -7.39 17.40 3.64
CA ILE A 150 -6.52 18.58 3.58
C ILE A 150 -5.10 18.19 3.15
N SER A 151 -4.53 17.12 3.73
CA SER A 151 -3.16 16.70 3.39
C SER A 151 -3.04 16.23 1.94
N VAL A 152 -4.03 15.48 1.46
CA VAL A 152 -4.11 15.08 0.05
C VAL A 152 -4.29 16.31 -0.84
N GLY A 153 -5.17 17.24 -0.48
CA GLY A 153 -5.35 18.49 -1.22
C GLY A 153 -4.05 19.29 -1.35
N ILE A 154 -3.31 19.47 -0.25
CA ILE A 154 -2.00 20.13 -0.25
C ILE A 154 -1.01 19.39 -1.15
N GLY A 155 -0.94 18.06 -1.07
CA GLY A 155 -0.07 17.25 -1.92
C GLY A 155 -0.38 17.42 -3.41
N VAL A 156 -1.66 17.43 -3.78
CA VAL A 156 -2.09 17.63 -5.18
C VAL A 156 -1.70 19.03 -5.67
N VAL A 157 -1.95 20.06 -4.85
CA VAL A 157 -1.56 21.44 -5.17
C VAL A 157 -0.05 21.56 -5.35
N LEU A 158 0.76 20.94 -4.48
CA LEU A 158 2.22 20.90 -4.62
C LEU A 158 2.66 20.24 -5.92
N CYS A 159 2.05 19.12 -6.31
CA CYS A 159 2.34 18.45 -7.58
C CYS A 159 2.03 19.36 -8.77
N ILE A 160 0.88 20.06 -8.78
CA ILE A 160 0.53 20.97 -9.87
C ILE A 160 1.48 22.17 -9.92
N LEU A 161 1.77 22.78 -8.76
CA LEU A 161 2.69 23.91 -8.66
C LEU A 161 4.13 23.54 -8.98
N SER A 162 4.52 22.25 -8.83
CA SER A 162 5.86 21.77 -9.19
C SER A 162 6.20 21.97 -10.67
N CYS A 163 5.19 22.08 -11.54
CA CYS A 163 5.37 22.35 -12.97
C CYS A 163 5.69 23.83 -13.27
N VAL A 164 5.39 24.75 -12.35
CA VAL A 164 5.55 26.20 -12.57
C VAL A 164 7.01 26.60 -12.83
N PRO A 165 8.02 26.16 -12.04
CA PRO A 165 9.43 26.47 -12.32
C PRO A 165 9.87 26.04 -13.72
N LEU A 166 9.40 24.88 -14.18
CA LEU A 166 9.70 24.34 -15.51
C LEU A 166 9.05 25.18 -16.62
N MET A 167 7.78 25.55 -16.47
CA MET A 167 7.08 26.41 -17.43
C MET A 167 7.69 27.81 -17.52
N LEU A 168 8.12 28.39 -16.39
CA LEU A 168 8.80 29.68 -16.37
C LEU A 168 10.12 29.63 -17.13
N CYS A 169 10.91 28.57 -16.95
CA CYS A 169 12.17 28.38 -17.67
C CYS A 169 11.95 28.24 -19.18
N ALA A 170 10.92 27.49 -19.59
CA ALA A 170 10.54 27.37 -21.00
C ALA A 170 10.07 28.71 -21.59
N GLY A 171 9.32 29.51 -20.83
CA GLY A 171 8.78 30.81 -21.28
C GLY A 171 9.85 31.89 -21.51
N ILE A 172 10.97 31.84 -20.78
CA ILE A 172 12.07 32.81 -20.93
C ILE A 172 13.21 32.30 -21.85
N ASN A 173 13.04 31.14 -22.51
CA ASN A 173 14.12 30.45 -23.22
C ASN A 173 15.40 30.35 -22.38
N ALA A 174 15.24 29.86 -21.14
CA ALA A 174 16.36 29.68 -20.23
C ALA A 174 17.38 28.69 -20.81
N LYS A 175 18.64 28.83 -20.39
CA LYS A 175 19.71 27.88 -20.77
C LYS A 175 19.38 26.47 -20.29
N ASP A 176 19.86 25.47 -21.02
CA ASP A 176 19.59 24.04 -20.76
C ASP A 176 19.94 23.65 -19.31
N ASP A 177 21.04 24.17 -18.75
CA ASP A 177 21.43 23.95 -17.35
C ASP A 177 20.41 24.46 -16.34
N ILE A 178 19.74 25.57 -16.61
CA ILE A 178 18.68 26.11 -15.74
C ILE A 178 17.42 25.23 -15.85
N VAL A 179 17.12 24.72 -17.04
CA VAL A 179 16.00 23.78 -17.26
C VAL A 179 16.23 22.48 -16.48
N VAL A 180 17.44 21.91 -16.54
CA VAL A 180 17.81 20.68 -15.81
C VAL A 180 17.75 20.87 -14.29
N ILE A 181 18.21 22.01 -13.77
CA ILE A 181 18.07 22.35 -12.35
C ILE A 181 16.58 22.47 -11.97
N SER A 182 15.75 23.02 -12.85
CA SER A 182 14.31 23.18 -12.60
C SER A 182 13.58 21.84 -12.55
N VAL A 183 13.98 20.85 -13.37
CA VAL A 183 13.51 19.45 -13.26
C VAL A 183 13.89 18.86 -11.90
N SER A 184 15.10 19.13 -11.42
CA SER A 184 15.56 18.65 -10.12
C SER A 184 14.73 19.24 -8.97
N ILE A 185 14.42 20.53 -9.03
CA ILE A 185 13.53 21.21 -8.07
C ILE A 185 12.12 20.62 -8.12
N LEU A 186 11.58 20.37 -9.32
CA LEU A 186 10.28 19.72 -9.49
C LEU A 186 10.25 18.38 -8.75
N LEU A 187 11.26 17.53 -8.94
CA LEU A 187 11.34 16.22 -8.29
C LEU A 187 11.40 16.32 -6.76
N LEU A 188 12.09 17.32 -6.22
CA LEU A 188 12.13 17.55 -4.77
C LEU A 188 10.75 17.98 -4.23
N ILE A 189 10.03 18.84 -4.93
CA ILE A 189 8.66 19.23 -4.55
C ILE A 189 7.72 18.02 -4.60
N VAL A 190 7.81 17.21 -5.65
CA VAL A 190 7.04 15.96 -5.79
C VAL A 190 7.39 14.98 -4.67
N ALA A 191 8.65 14.86 -4.27
CA ALA A 191 9.05 14.02 -3.15
C ALA A 191 8.36 14.42 -1.83
N VAL A 192 8.19 15.73 -1.58
CA VAL A 192 7.44 16.23 -0.41
C VAL A 192 5.96 15.88 -0.52
N ALA A 193 5.35 16.05 -1.70
CA ALA A 193 3.95 15.68 -1.92
C ALA A 193 3.72 14.17 -1.71
N VAL A 194 4.62 13.33 -2.23
CA VAL A 194 4.58 11.87 -2.04
C VAL A 194 4.72 11.49 -0.57
N ASN A 195 5.57 12.17 0.20
CA ASN A 195 5.66 11.96 1.65
C ASN A 195 4.30 12.21 2.34
N LEU A 196 3.62 13.31 2.00
CA LEU A 196 2.29 13.58 2.54
C LEU A 196 1.29 12.48 2.17
N PHE A 197 1.22 12.09 0.90
CA PHE A 197 0.30 11.05 0.42
C PHE A 197 0.53 9.70 1.13
N VAL A 198 1.78 9.24 1.20
CA VAL A 198 2.09 7.94 1.82
C VAL A 198 1.78 7.97 3.31
N ARG A 199 2.12 9.06 4.01
CA ARG A 199 1.89 9.18 5.46
C ARG A 199 0.41 9.10 5.81
N VAL A 200 -0.43 9.91 5.15
CA VAL A 200 -1.87 9.91 5.44
C VAL A 200 -2.59 8.69 4.84
N GLY A 201 -2.08 8.17 3.72
CA GLY A 201 -2.59 6.98 3.06
C GLY A 201 -2.45 5.73 3.92
N ILE A 202 -1.29 5.51 4.56
CA ILE A 202 -1.07 4.36 5.46
C ILE A 202 -2.03 4.41 6.65
N VAL A 203 -2.23 5.59 7.25
CA VAL A 203 -3.15 5.75 8.38
C VAL A 203 -4.60 5.55 7.95
N ASN A 204 -5.03 6.14 6.82
CA ASN A 204 -6.38 5.95 6.32
C ASN A 204 -6.68 4.48 5.98
N SER A 205 -5.75 3.84 5.27
CA SER A 205 -5.81 2.42 4.93
C SER A 205 -5.91 1.53 6.17
N SER A 206 -5.25 1.88 7.28
CA SER A 206 -5.36 1.12 8.53
C SER A 206 -6.78 1.12 9.12
N PHE A 207 -7.53 2.22 8.97
CA PHE A 207 -8.95 2.23 9.34
C PHE A 207 -9.79 1.37 8.40
N ASP A 208 -9.52 1.42 7.08
CA ASP A 208 -10.22 0.60 6.09
C ASP A 208 -9.99 -0.91 6.31
N VAL A 209 -8.79 -1.29 6.75
CA VAL A 209 -8.45 -2.68 7.13
C VAL A 209 -9.33 -3.17 8.27
N LEU A 210 -9.46 -2.39 9.34
CA LEU A 210 -10.24 -2.75 10.52
C LEU A 210 -11.74 -2.79 10.22
N LEU A 211 -12.25 -1.82 9.44
CA LEU A 211 -13.66 -1.75 9.03
C LEU A 211 -14.00 -2.70 7.88
N GLN A 212 -13.00 -3.36 7.28
CA GLN A 212 -13.12 -4.16 6.06
C GLN A 212 -13.82 -3.43 4.90
N GLU A 213 -13.53 -2.14 4.74
CA GLU A 213 -14.09 -1.30 3.69
C GLU A 213 -13.13 -1.19 2.48
N GLY A 214 -13.66 -0.78 1.32
CA GLY A 214 -12.86 -0.48 0.13
C GLY A 214 -12.16 -1.71 -0.47
N ASP A 215 -10.82 -1.73 -0.40
CA ASP A 215 -10.00 -2.83 -0.90
C ASP A 215 -9.86 -4.00 0.08
N TYR A 216 -10.30 -3.82 1.33
CA TYR A 216 -10.18 -4.82 2.40
C TYR A 216 -11.48 -5.59 2.68
N THR A 217 -12.49 -5.43 1.82
CA THR A 217 -13.74 -6.22 1.91
C THR A 217 -13.45 -7.72 1.82
N VAL A 218 -14.23 -8.54 2.53
CA VAL A 218 -14.13 -10.01 2.54
C VAL A 218 -14.02 -10.60 1.13
N LYS A 219 -14.84 -10.09 0.19
CA LYS A 219 -14.83 -10.52 -1.22
C LYS A 219 -13.47 -10.27 -1.88
N LYS A 220 -12.92 -9.07 -1.76
CA LYS A 220 -11.61 -8.72 -2.35
C LYS A 220 -10.45 -9.44 -1.65
N LYS A 221 -10.53 -9.69 -0.34
CA LYS A 221 -9.55 -10.49 0.39
C LYS A 221 -9.47 -11.93 -0.12
N LYS A 222 -10.61 -12.55 -0.46
CA LYS A 222 -10.65 -13.89 -1.10
C LYS A 222 -10.04 -13.90 -2.51
N GLU A 223 -10.26 -12.85 -3.28
CA GLU A 223 -9.73 -12.71 -4.65
C GLU A 223 -8.23 -12.35 -4.68
N ALA A 224 -7.75 -11.63 -3.67
CA ALA A 224 -6.39 -11.09 -3.58
C ALA A 224 -5.26 -12.11 -3.83
N PRO A 225 -5.25 -13.33 -3.25
CA PRO A 225 -4.14 -14.27 -3.50
C PRO A 225 -4.09 -14.76 -4.95
N VAL A 226 -5.25 -15.00 -5.58
CA VAL A 226 -5.32 -15.46 -6.97
C VAL A 226 -4.94 -14.34 -7.93
N VAL A 227 -5.53 -13.15 -7.75
CA VAL A 227 -5.19 -11.96 -8.55
C VAL A 227 -3.73 -11.60 -8.37
N GLY A 228 -3.19 -11.68 -7.15
CA GLY A 228 -1.78 -11.42 -6.86
C GLY A 228 -0.84 -12.39 -7.56
N ALA A 229 -1.13 -13.70 -7.55
CA ALA A 229 -0.34 -14.70 -8.25
C ALA A 229 -0.34 -14.48 -9.77
N VAL A 230 -1.51 -14.22 -10.36
CA VAL A 230 -1.62 -13.92 -11.81
C VAL A 230 -0.87 -12.63 -12.15
N MET A 231 -0.97 -11.60 -11.31
CA MET A 231 -0.25 -10.35 -11.49
C MET A 231 1.27 -10.53 -11.40
N LEU A 232 1.76 -11.36 -10.50
CA LEU A 232 3.19 -11.67 -10.42
C LEU A 232 3.69 -12.29 -11.72
N VAL A 233 2.98 -13.30 -12.23
CA VAL A 233 3.32 -13.96 -13.50
C VAL A 233 3.26 -12.97 -14.66
N TYR A 234 2.21 -12.15 -14.70
CA TYR A 234 2.05 -11.08 -15.69
C TYR A 234 3.25 -10.14 -15.73
N TRP A 235 3.69 -9.61 -14.58
CA TRP A 235 4.85 -8.72 -14.50
C TRP A 235 6.14 -9.42 -14.92
N LEU A 236 6.35 -10.68 -14.51
CA LEU A 236 7.53 -11.44 -14.91
C LEU A 236 7.59 -11.70 -16.42
N ILE A 237 6.45 -11.92 -17.09
CA ILE A 237 6.39 -12.04 -18.56
C ILE A 237 6.84 -10.75 -19.23
N PHE A 238 6.32 -9.60 -18.79
CA PHE A 238 6.71 -8.30 -19.36
C PHE A 238 8.19 -7.98 -19.12
N VAL A 239 8.72 -8.32 -17.95
CA VAL A 239 10.17 -8.23 -17.67
C VAL A 239 10.96 -9.13 -18.62
N ALA A 240 10.54 -10.38 -18.81
CA ALA A 240 11.20 -11.30 -19.72
C ALA A 240 11.18 -10.81 -21.18
N ILE A 241 10.06 -10.24 -21.63
CA ILE A 241 9.94 -9.62 -22.96
C ILE A 241 10.88 -8.42 -23.08
N TYR A 242 10.88 -7.53 -22.08
CA TYR A 242 11.73 -6.35 -22.06
C TYR A 242 13.21 -6.73 -22.12
N LEU A 243 13.66 -7.67 -21.28
CA LEU A 243 15.06 -8.11 -21.27
C LEU A 243 15.42 -8.90 -22.53
N GLY A 244 14.54 -9.81 -22.97
CA GLY A 244 14.72 -10.62 -24.18
C GLY A 244 14.79 -9.80 -25.46
N TRP A 245 14.13 -8.65 -25.50
CA TRP A 245 14.27 -7.70 -26.60
C TRP A 245 15.50 -6.78 -26.41
N SER A 246 15.68 -6.20 -25.22
CA SER A 246 16.70 -5.18 -24.98
C SER A 246 18.12 -5.72 -25.06
N PHE A 247 18.40 -6.90 -24.51
CA PHE A 247 19.77 -7.45 -24.49
C PHE A 247 20.32 -7.78 -25.89
N PRO A 248 19.60 -8.48 -26.78
CA PRO A 248 20.13 -8.83 -28.10
C PRO A 248 20.14 -7.65 -29.07
N THR A 249 19.17 -6.75 -28.97
CA THR A 249 19.05 -5.64 -29.94
C THR A 249 19.83 -4.40 -29.54
N GLY A 250 20.19 -4.25 -28.26
CA GLY A 250 20.84 -3.04 -27.74
C GLY A 250 19.97 -1.79 -27.83
N LYS A 251 18.68 -1.91 -28.23
CA LYS A 251 17.76 -0.80 -28.48
C LYS A 251 16.97 -0.42 -27.22
N TRP A 252 17.70 0.01 -26.20
CA TRP A 252 17.14 0.48 -24.92
C TRP A 252 16.28 1.75 -25.08
N ASP A 253 16.48 2.48 -26.18
CA ASP A 253 15.76 3.69 -26.60
C ASP A 253 14.31 3.43 -27.03
N ILE A 254 14.00 2.22 -27.50
CA ILE A 254 12.65 1.85 -27.97
C ILE A 254 12.01 0.82 -27.03
N SER A 255 12.80 -0.08 -26.45
CA SER A 255 12.28 -1.20 -25.66
C SER A 255 11.51 -0.75 -24.41
N TRP A 256 11.69 0.49 -23.95
CA TRP A 256 10.93 1.04 -22.83
C TRP A 256 9.41 1.10 -23.07
N VAL A 257 8.96 1.10 -24.34
CA VAL A 257 7.52 1.05 -24.73
C VAL A 257 6.78 -0.16 -24.15
N VAL A 258 7.51 -1.23 -23.80
CA VAL A 258 6.96 -2.40 -23.12
C VAL A 258 6.29 -2.02 -21.78
N TRP A 259 6.82 -1.03 -21.06
CA TRP A 259 6.31 -0.62 -19.75
C TRP A 259 4.96 0.11 -19.81
N PRO A 260 4.74 1.13 -20.67
CA PRO A 260 3.41 1.69 -20.91
C PRO A 260 2.36 0.64 -21.29
N ILE A 261 2.71 -0.28 -22.19
CA ILE A 261 1.82 -1.37 -22.62
C ILE A 261 1.45 -2.26 -21.42
N ALA A 262 2.44 -2.64 -20.61
CA ALA A 262 2.22 -3.40 -19.38
C ALA A 262 1.30 -2.67 -18.39
N GLY A 263 1.47 -1.35 -18.26
CA GLY A 263 0.65 -0.52 -17.38
C GLY A 263 -0.82 -0.52 -17.78
N VAL A 264 -1.11 -0.34 -19.07
CA VAL A 264 -2.48 -0.29 -19.60
C VAL A 264 -3.19 -1.65 -19.54
N LEU A 265 -2.47 -2.74 -19.78
CA LEU A 265 -3.04 -4.10 -19.78
C LEU A 265 -3.27 -4.66 -18.36
N SER A 266 -2.53 -4.19 -17.36
CA SER A 266 -2.65 -4.65 -15.97
C SER A 266 -4.09 -4.62 -15.40
N PRO A 267 -4.84 -3.48 -15.44
CA PRO A 267 -6.21 -3.46 -14.92
C PRO A 267 -7.15 -4.42 -15.65
N ILE A 268 -6.93 -4.65 -16.94
CA ILE A 268 -7.71 -5.60 -17.76
C ILE A 268 -7.49 -7.03 -17.26
N VAL A 269 -6.23 -7.42 -17.05
CA VAL A 269 -5.88 -8.75 -16.52
C VAL A 269 -6.42 -8.95 -15.10
N ALA A 270 -6.36 -7.92 -14.24
CA ALA A 270 -6.98 -7.97 -12.91
C ALA A 270 -8.49 -8.22 -13.00
N LEU A 271 -9.19 -7.46 -13.86
CA LEU A 271 -10.63 -7.58 -14.02
C LEU A 271 -11.04 -8.96 -14.51
N ILE A 272 -10.37 -9.48 -15.54
CA ILE A 272 -10.62 -10.82 -16.07
C ILE A 272 -10.43 -11.87 -14.97
N THR A 273 -9.34 -11.78 -14.22
CA THR A 273 -9.06 -12.73 -13.13
C THR A 273 -10.15 -12.69 -12.07
N ARG A 274 -10.61 -11.50 -11.68
CA ARG A 274 -11.73 -11.33 -10.73
C ARG A 274 -13.02 -11.94 -11.26
N MET A 275 -13.34 -11.76 -12.55
CA MET A 275 -14.54 -12.37 -13.16
C MET A 275 -14.50 -13.90 -13.14
N PHE A 276 -13.32 -14.52 -13.28
CA PHE A 276 -13.17 -15.97 -13.18
C PHE A 276 -13.28 -16.48 -11.74
N VAL A 277 -12.73 -15.74 -10.77
CA VAL A 277 -12.83 -16.11 -9.35
C VAL A 277 -14.27 -16.01 -8.84
N ASN A 278 -15.01 -14.98 -9.25
CA ASN A 278 -16.39 -14.74 -8.81
C ASN A 278 -17.43 -15.69 -9.43
N LYS A 279 -17.02 -16.51 -10.41
CA LYS A 279 -17.86 -17.56 -11.03
C LYS A 279 -17.73 -18.94 -10.35
N LYS A 280 -16.77 -19.12 -9.44
CA LYS A 280 -16.59 -20.33 -8.63
C LYS A 280 -17.23 -20.17 -7.26
#